data_AF-A0A9E3IFX3-F1
#
_entry.id   AF-A0A9E3IFX3-F1
#
_cell.length_a   1.000
_cell.length_b   1.000
_cell.length_c   1.000
_cell.angle_alpha   90.00
_cell.angle_beta   90.00
_cell.angle_gamma   90.00
#
_symmetry.space_group_name_H-M   'P 1'
#
loop_
_entity.id
_entity.type
_entity.pdbx_description
1 polymer ?
#
loop_
_entity_poly.entity_id
_entity_poly.type
_entity_poly.pdbx_seq_one_letter_code
_entity_poly.pdbx_strand_id
1 'polypeptide(L)'
;MPSKQKRTRLEKLQNSWTKATVEERYQFLAWLRQDSALGKSPDLSNVVTPIASGRYLLPSAVTRIRVLMAERGLTAGDVMAEIGFAPDDPSLARALDENASLRLSVVAALQIWLTANSSPANSSPATS
;
A
#
# COMPACT_ATOMS: atom_id res chain seq x y z
N MET A 1 -6.26 -31.07 -14.43
CA MET A 1 -5.45 -31.23 -13.19
C MET A 1 -5.21 -29.85 -12.62
N PRO A 2 -5.57 -29.55 -11.36
CA PRO A 2 -5.39 -28.21 -10.82
C PRO A 2 -3.91 -27.97 -10.50
N SER A 3 -3.33 -26.95 -11.14
CA SER A 3 -1.94 -26.54 -10.93
C SER A 3 -1.75 -26.03 -9.50
N LYS A 4 -0.80 -26.62 -8.75
CA LYS A 4 -0.41 -26.13 -7.42
C LYS A 4 0.04 -24.67 -7.53
N GLN A 5 -0.74 -23.76 -6.95
CA GLN A 5 -0.45 -22.34 -6.92
C GLN A 5 0.92 -22.13 -6.25
N LYS A 6 1.88 -21.55 -6.97
CA LYS A 6 3.23 -21.33 -6.44
C LYS A 6 3.14 -20.32 -5.30
N ARG A 7 3.59 -20.72 -4.10
CA ARG A 7 3.68 -19.84 -2.92
C ARG A 7 4.35 -18.52 -3.30
N THR A 8 3.69 -17.42 -2.95
CA THR A 8 4.15 -16.06 -3.11
C THR A 8 5.45 -15.84 -2.32
N ARG A 9 6.21 -14.79 -2.67
CA ARG A 9 7.44 -14.45 -1.92
C ARG A 9 7.16 -14.15 -0.45
N LEU A 10 6.01 -13.53 -0.15
CA LEU A 10 5.58 -13.25 1.21
C LEU A 10 5.34 -14.53 2.01
N GLU A 11 4.64 -15.51 1.44
CA GLU A 11 4.42 -16.81 2.10
C GLU A 11 5.73 -17.56 2.37
N LYS A 12 6.73 -17.43 1.48
CA LYS A 12 8.06 -17.98 1.71
C LYS A 12 8.76 -17.29 2.88
N LEU A 13 8.71 -15.95 2.93
CA LEU A 13 9.31 -15.18 4.01
C LEU A 13 8.66 -15.51 5.36
N GLN A 14 7.33 -15.59 5.42
CA GLN A 14 6.60 -16.00 6.62
C GLN A 14 6.98 -17.41 7.07
N ASN A 15 7.07 -18.37 6.13
CA ASN A 15 7.48 -19.74 6.47
C ASN A 15 8.91 -19.79 7.01
N SER A 16 9.85 -19.10 6.35
CA SER A 16 11.24 -18.99 6.82
C SER A 16 11.32 -18.32 8.19
N TRP A 17 10.54 -17.27 8.43
CA TRP A 17 10.48 -16.59 9.73
C TRP A 17 9.97 -17.52 10.84
N THR A 18 8.89 -18.26 10.59
CA THR A 18 8.34 -19.23 11.55
C THR A 18 9.35 -20.34 11.87
N LYS A 19 10.12 -20.79 10.87
CA LYS A 19 11.15 -21.83 11.05
C LYS A 19 12.45 -21.34 11.67
N ALA A 20 12.76 -20.05 11.56
CA ALA A 20 13.96 -19.46 12.14
C ALA A 20 13.92 -19.55 13.67
N THR A 21 15.08 -19.87 14.25
CA THR A 21 15.32 -19.85 15.70
C THR A 21 15.26 -18.43 16.25
N VAL A 22 15.17 -18.32 17.58
CA VAL A 22 15.17 -17.01 18.27
C VAL A 22 16.44 -16.21 17.93
N GLU A 23 17.59 -16.87 17.85
CA GLU A 23 18.87 -16.25 17.55
C GLU A 23 18.94 -15.74 16.10
N GLU A 24 18.48 -16.54 15.13
CA GLU A 24 18.42 -16.13 13.71
C GLU A 24 17.46 -14.95 13.51
N ARG A 25 16.31 -14.95 14.19
CA ARG A 25 15.39 -13.80 14.18
C ARG A 25 16.06 -12.56 14.77
N TYR A 26 16.79 -12.71 15.88
CA TYR A 26 17.49 -11.59 16.51
C TYR A 26 18.58 -11.02 15.61
N GLN A 27 19.37 -11.88 14.97
CA GLN A 27 20.39 -11.48 13.99
C GLN A 27 19.76 -10.72 12.80
N PHE A 28 18.63 -11.21 12.28
CA PHE A 28 17.90 -10.52 11.21
C PHE A 28 17.40 -9.14 11.64
N LEU A 29 16.85 -9.01 12.84
CA LEU A 29 16.41 -7.71 13.39
C LEU A 29 17.60 -6.78 13.67
N ALA A 30 18.74 -7.31 14.10
CA ALA A 30 19.97 -6.54 14.29
C ALA A 30 20.52 -6.02 12.96
N TRP A 31 20.50 -6.83 11.91
CA TRP A 31 20.86 -6.42 10.55
C TRP A 31 19.95 -5.31 10.03
N LEU A 32 18.63 -5.41 10.20
CA LEU A 32 17.69 -4.34 9.82
C LEU A 32 18.00 -2.99 10.52
N ARG A 33 18.40 -3.04 11.79
CA ARG A 33 18.81 -1.84 12.54
C ARG A 33 20.13 -1.24 12.04
N GLN A 34 21.06 -2.07 11.59
CA GLN A 34 22.32 -1.61 11.00
C GLN A 34 22.12 -1.00 9.61
N ASP A 35 21.25 -1.59 8.79
CA ASP A 35 20.87 -1.02 7.48
C ASP A 35 20.16 0.33 7.68
N SER A 36 19.37 0.45 8.76
CA SER A 36 18.76 1.71 9.19
C SER A 36 19.79 2.77 9.64
N ALA A 37 20.80 2.37 10.41
CA ALA A 37 21.84 3.27 10.91
C ALA A 37 22.76 3.82 9.79
N LEU A 38 22.88 3.12 8.66
CA LEU A 38 23.63 3.57 7.48
C LEU A 38 22.86 4.56 6.60
N GLY A 39 21.74 5.11 7.08
CA GLY A 39 20.86 5.99 6.29
C GLY A 39 20.11 5.25 5.18
N LYS A 40 20.09 3.91 5.23
CA LYS A 40 19.41 3.03 4.30
C LYS A 40 18.16 2.40 4.92
N SER A 41 17.68 2.94 6.04
CA SER A 41 16.37 2.63 6.59
C SER A 41 15.29 3.01 5.58
N PRO A 42 14.41 2.09 5.16
CA PRO A 42 13.07 2.52 4.81
C PRO A 42 12.50 3.16 6.08
N ASP A 43 12.18 4.45 6.00
CA ASP A 43 11.46 5.14 7.06
C ASP A 43 10.15 4.38 7.34
N LEU A 44 10.13 3.60 8.42
CA LEU A 44 8.97 2.80 8.81
C LEU A 44 7.86 3.66 9.42
N SER A 45 8.16 4.92 9.78
CA SER A 45 7.15 5.91 10.16
C SER A 45 6.36 6.40 8.95
N ASN A 46 6.88 6.13 7.75
CA ASN A 46 6.32 6.54 6.48
C ASN A 46 6.31 5.37 5.48
N VAL A 47 6.04 4.14 5.95
CA VAL A 47 5.78 2.99 5.06
C VAL A 47 4.59 3.37 4.21
N VAL A 48 4.86 3.91 3.02
CA VAL A 48 3.86 4.06 1.98
C VAL A 48 3.50 2.63 1.60
N THR A 49 2.48 2.09 2.27
CA THR A 49 1.94 0.76 1.97
C THR A 49 1.74 0.71 0.47
N PRO A 50 2.43 -0.20 -0.23
CA PRO A 50 2.33 -0.26 -1.67
C PRO A 50 0.85 -0.40 -2.03
N ILE A 51 0.38 0.48 -2.92
CA ILE A 51 -1.03 0.55 -3.26
C ILE A 51 -1.38 -0.35 -4.46
N ALA A 52 -0.35 -0.83 -5.17
CA ALA A 52 -0.50 -1.67 -6.35
C ALA A 52 0.55 -2.78 -6.40
N SER A 53 0.16 -3.92 -6.96
CA SER A 53 1.07 -4.96 -7.41
C SER A 53 1.26 -4.80 -8.93
N GLY A 54 2.27 -4.00 -9.31
CA GLY A 54 2.48 -3.62 -10.70
C GLY A 54 1.43 -2.62 -11.18
N ARG A 55 0.55 -3.05 -12.09
CA ARG A 55 -0.52 -2.19 -12.67
C ARG A 55 -1.88 -2.35 -11.99
N TYR A 56 -2.00 -3.28 -11.05
CA TYR A 56 -3.27 -3.61 -10.40
C TYR A 56 -3.27 -3.09 -8.98
N LEU A 57 -4.35 -2.42 -8.59
CA LEU A 57 -4.51 -1.98 -7.20
C LEU A 57 -4.58 -3.19 -6.27
N LEU A 58 -3.94 -3.07 -5.12
CA LEU A 58 -4.08 -4.05 -4.07
C LEU A 58 -5.48 -3.92 -3.44
N PRO A 59 -6.11 -5.01 -2.98
CA PRO A 59 -7.43 -4.94 -2.34
C PRO A 59 -7.47 -3.94 -1.17
N SER A 60 -6.39 -3.88 -0.39
CA SER A 60 -6.24 -2.92 0.71
C SER A 60 -6.25 -1.46 0.24
N ALA A 61 -5.66 -1.18 -0.92
CA ALA A 61 -5.68 0.16 -1.50
C ALA A 61 -7.07 0.54 -1.99
N VAL A 62 -7.76 -0.38 -2.67
CA VAL A 62 -9.15 -0.18 -3.12
C VAL A 62 -10.06 0.17 -1.94
N THR A 63 -9.96 -0.55 -0.83
CA THR A 63 -10.72 -0.24 0.39
C THR A 63 -10.42 1.16 0.91
N ARG A 64 -9.14 1.54 1.03
CA ARG A 64 -8.74 2.88 1.51
C ARG A 64 -9.25 4.00 0.60
N ILE A 65 -9.14 3.82 -0.71
CA ILE A 65 -9.64 4.79 -1.70
C ILE A 65 -11.15 4.95 -1.55
N ARG A 66 -11.90 3.84 -1.46
CA ARG A 66 -13.37 3.88 -1.27
C ARG A 66 -13.78 4.57 0.03
N VAL A 67 -13.04 4.37 1.12
CA VAL A 67 -13.31 5.06 2.40
C VAL A 67 -13.13 6.57 2.24
N LEU A 68 -11.99 7.02 1.69
CA LEU A 68 -11.73 8.44 1.48
C LEU A 68 -12.73 9.08 0.50
N MET A 69 -13.11 8.36 -0.54
CA MET A 69 -14.17 8.79 -1.46
C MET A 69 -15.51 8.97 -0.74
N ALA A 70 -15.90 8.03 0.11
CA ALA A 70 -17.15 8.11 0.87
C ALA A 70 -17.12 9.25 1.91
N GLU A 71 -16.01 9.41 2.64
CA GLU A 71 -15.83 10.47 3.64
C GLU A 71 -15.90 11.87 3.03
N ARG A 72 -15.36 12.03 1.82
CA ARG A 72 -15.29 13.31 1.11
C ARG A 72 -16.41 13.51 0.08
N GLY A 73 -17.26 12.51 -0.14
CA GLY A 73 -18.31 12.54 -1.16
C GLY A 73 -17.78 12.59 -2.60
N LEU A 74 -16.62 12.01 -2.87
CA LEU A 74 -15.95 12.05 -4.18
C LEU A 74 -16.36 10.87 -5.07
N THR A 75 -16.49 11.14 -6.36
CA THR A 75 -16.57 10.11 -7.41
C THR A 75 -15.19 9.73 -7.92
N ALA A 76 -15.08 8.63 -8.68
CA ALA A 76 -13.82 8.23 -9.30
C ALA A 76 -13.29 9.29 -10.27
N GLY A 77 -14.18 10.02 -10.96
CA GLY A 77 -13.81 11.13 -11.82
C GLY A 77 -13.24 12.32 -11.04
N ASP A 78 -13.81 12.62 -9.87
CA ASP A 78 -13.30 13.68 -8.99
C ASP A 78 -11.90 13.35 -8.47
N VAL A 79 -11.68 12.09 -8.07
CA VAL A 79 -10.34 11.63 -7.67
C VAL A 79 -9.36 11.78 -8.84
N MET A 80 -9.73 11.35 -10.05
CA MET A 80 -8.91 11.52 -11.25
C MET A 80 -8.57 12.99 -11.52
N ALA A 81 -9.54 13.91 -11.35
CA ALA A 81 -9.29 15.34 -11.47
C ALA A 81 -8.32 15.86 -10.39
N GLU A 82 -8.48 15.45 -9.14
CA GLU A 82 -7.58 15.83 -8.03
C GLU A 82 -6.14 15.36 -8.25
N ILE A 83 -5.96 14.19 -8.89
CA ILE A 83 -4.64 13.66 -9.22
C ILE A 83 -4.12 14.13 -10.60
N GLY A 84 -4.80 15.09 -11.24
CA GLY A 84 -4.33 15.75 -12.46
C GLY A 84 -4.60 14.99 -13.76
N PHE A 85 -5.59 14.09 -13.77
CA PHE A 85 -6.02 13.34 -14.95
C PHE A 85 -7.44 13.72 -15.37
N ALA A 86 -7.82 13.29 -16.58
CA ALA A 86 -9.14 13.54 -17.15
C ALA A 86 -10.24 12.89 -16.28
N PRO A 87 -11.27 13.64 -15.84
CA PRO A 87 -12.33 13.11 -14.96
C PRO A 87 -13.24 12.09 -15.66
N ASP A 88 -13.30 12.13 -16.98
CA ASP A 88 -14.04 11.22 -17.85
C ASP A 88 -13.29 9.93 -18.17
N ASP A 89 -12.02 9.79 -17.75
CA ASP A 89 -11.27 8.55 -17.93
C ASP A 89 -11.82 7.45 -17.00
N PRO A 90 -12.41 6.37 -17.55
CA PRO A 90 -13.03 5.31 -16.76
C PRO A 90 -12.00 4.39 -16.08
N SER A 91 -10.69 4.60 -16.28
CA SER A 91 -9.63 3.73 -15.79
C SER A 91 -9.70 3.50 -14.29
N LEU A 92 -9.92 4.55 -13.47
CA LEU A 92 -9.99 4.40 -12.02
C LEU A 92 -11.27 3.67 -11.60
N ALA A 93 -12.43 4.00 -12.19
CA ALA A 93 -13.68 3.31 -11.90
C ALA A 93 -13.56 1.79 -12.17
N ARG A 94 -13.03 1.42 -13.35
CA ARG A 94 -12.81 0.00 -13.70
C ARG A 94 -11.77 -0.68 -12.80
N ALA A 95 -10.75 0.05 -12.35
CA ALA A 95 -9.78 -0.52 -11.41
C ALA A 95 -10.41 -0.79 -10.03
N LEU A 96 -11.36 0.05 -9.59
CA LEU A 96 -12.06 -0.11 -8.33
C LEU A 96 -13.12 -1.23 -8.37
N ASP A 97 -13.80 -1.43 -9.51
CA ASP A 97 -14.91 -2.38 -9.63
C ASP A 97 -14.52 -3.72 -10.28
N GLU A 98 -13.67 -3.70 -11.30
CA GLU A 98 -13.31 -4.89 -12.11
C GLU A 98 -11.88 -5.38 -11.86
N ASN A 99 -11.13 -4.75 -10.94
CA ASN A 99 -9.70 -4.99 -10.75
C ASN A 99 -8.91 -4.83 -12.07
N ALA A 100 -9.28 -3.83 -12.88
CA ALA A 100 -8.62 -3.52 -14.14
C ALA A 100 -7.20 -2.96 -13.95
N SER A 101 -6.38 -3.07 -14.99
CA SER A 101 -5.03 -2.52 -14.98
C SER A 101 -5.04 -1.00 -15.13
N LEU A 102 -4.31 -0.30 -14.27
CA LEU A 102 -4.06 1.13 -14.34
C LEU A 102 -2.75 1.46 -15.06
N ARG A 103 -2.64 2.70 -15.53
CA ARG A 103 -1.36 3.26 -15.99
C ARG A 103 -0.48 3.52 -14.76
N LEU A 104 0.83 3.27 -14.89
CA LEU A 104 1.78 3.46 -13.79
C LEU A 104 1.81 4.90 -13.27
N SER A 105 1.58 5.88 -14.14
CA SER A 105 1.45 7.30 -13.76
C SER A 105 0.26 7.56 -12.84
N VAL A 106 -0.90 6.95 -13.12
CA VAL A 106 -2.11 7.06 -12.29
C VAL A 106 -1.87 6.39 -10.94
N VAL A 107 -1.22 5.22 -10.91
CA VAL A 107 -0.83 4.56 -9.65
C VAL A 107 0.09 5.45 -8.82
N ALA A 108 1.12 6.04 -9.42
CA ALA A 108 2.05 6.92 -8.71
C ALA A 108 1.34 8.16 -8.13
N ALA A 109 0.48 8.81 -8.91
CA ALA A 109 -0.27 9.98 -8.45
C ALA A 109 -1.28 9.63 -7.35
N LEU A 110 -1.96 8.48 -7.48
CA LEU A 110 -2.90 7.98 -6.48
C LEU A 110 -2.20 7.62 -5.16
N GLN A 111 -0.96 7.14 -5.22
CA GLN A 111 -0.16 6.87 -4.03
C GLN A 111 0.16 8.16 -3.27
N ILE A 112 0.55 9.23 -3.98
CA ILE A 112 0.79 10.55 -3.39
C ILE A 112 -0.51 11.09 -2.77
N TRP A 113 -1.61 10.99 -3.49
CA TRP A 113 -2.92 11.41 -3.02
C TRP A 113 -3.35 10.68 -1.75
N LEU A 114 -3.15 9.36 -1.68
CA LEU A 114 -3.45 8.58 -0.48
C LEU A 114 -2.58 8.99 0.71
N THR A 115 -1.30 9.31 0.50
CA THR A 115 -0.43 9.80 1.58
C THR A 115 -0.87 11.18 2.06
N ALA A 116 -1.24 12.10 1.15
CA ALA A 116 -1.71 13.44 1.51
C ALA A 116 -3.05 13.43 2.26
N ASN A 117 -3.90 12.44 1.97
CA ASN A 117 -5.22 12.27 2.59
C ASN A 117 -5.24 11.20 3.69
N SER A 118 -4.09 10.64 4.08
CA SER A 118 -4.03 9.70 5.20
C SER A 118 -4.23 10.47 6.50
N SER A 119 -5.46 10.47 7.01
CA SER A 119 -5.79 11.05 8.31
C SER A 119 -4.85 10.51 9.40
N PRO A 120 -4.14 11.35 10.18
CA PRO A 120 -3.46 10.93 11.40
C PRO A 120 -4.49 10.70 12.51
N ALA A 121 -5.43 9.78 12.31
CA ALA A 121 -6.44 9.44 13.31
C ALA A 121 -5.89 8.44 14.35
N ASN A 122 -4.81 8.82 15.04
CA ASN A 122 -4.60 8.49 16.47
C ASN A 122 -3.43 9.30 17.06
N SER A 123 -3.54 10.63 17.08
CA SER A 123 -2.81 11.45 18.03
C SER A 123 -3.81 12.02 19.02
N SER A 124 -4.25 11.19 19.97
CA SER A 124 -4.88 11.72 21.20
C SER A 124 -3.77 12.14 22.15
N PRO A 125 -3.61 13.45 22.44
CA PRO A 125 -2.76 13.90 23.53
C PRO A 125 -3.45 13.61 24.88
N ALA A 126 -2.62 13.45 25.90
CA ALA A 126 -2.96 13.17 27.28
C ALA A 126 -4.06 14.05 27.88
N THR A 127 -4.91 13.46 28.72
CA THR A 127 -5.50 14.13 29.90
C THR A 127 -5.96 13.08 30.94
N SER A 128 -5.16 12.89 32.00
CA SER A 128 -5.55 12.92 33.44
C SER A 128 -4.52 12.18 34.27
#